data_AF-A0A8J7H3E6-F1
#
_entry.id   AF-A0A8J7H3E6-F1
#
_cell.length_a   1.000
_cell.length_b   1.000
_cell.length_c   1.000
_cell.angle_alpha   90.00
_cell.angle_beta   90.00
_cell.angle_gamma   90.00
#
_symmetry.space_group_name_H-M   'P 1'
#
loop_
_entity.id
_entity.type
_entity.pdbx_description
1 polymer ?
#
loop_
_entity_poly.entity_id
_entity_poly.type
_entity_poly.pdbx_seq_one_letter_code
_entity_poly.pdbx_strand_id
1 'polypeptide(L)'
;MKKYAIISASLIISSCATPEKWEAITADPTPLESARTICQKETEKRYPVKMNYHFNLHNVSSINVNGKEIPINTGPTYPTDSNEMPRREYVNVCMKLEGWENKNKVTGLLAFLFN
;
A
#
# COMPACT_ATOMS: atom_id res chain seq x y z
N MET A 1 7.59 -50.87 -8.84
CA MET A 1 7.41 -49.68 -7.97
C MET A 1 7.28 -48.43 -8.84
N LYS A 2 6.05 -47.99 -9.15
CA LYS A 2 5.79 -46.76 -9.91
C LYS A 2 5.77 -45.59 -8.93
N LYS A 3 6.71 -44.65 -9.05
CA LYS A 3 6.74 -43.43 -8.24
C LYS A 3 5.97 -42.34 -9.01
N TYR A 4 4.77 -42.01 -8.55
CA TYR A 4 4.03 -40.86 -9.01
C TYR A 4 4.60 -39.62 -8.31
N ALA A 5 5.39 -38.82 -9.02
CA ALA A 5 5.77 -37.50 -8.56
C ALA A 5 4.60 -36.55 -8.83
N ILE A 6 3.82 -36.28 -7.79
CA ILE A 6 2.79 -35.23 -7.80
C ILE A 6 3.54 -33.90 -7.66
N ILE A 7 3.71 -33.18 -8.77
CA ILE A 7 4.18 -31.79 -8.75
C ILE A 7 2.94 -30.92 -8.53
N SER A 8 2.71 -30.54 -7.27
CA SER A 8 1.72 -29.54 -6.90
C SER A 8 2.19 -28.17 -7.38
N ALA A 9 1.62 -27.68 -8.48
CA ALA A 9 1.83 -26.32 -8.96
C ALA A 9 1.02 -25.33 -8.10
N SER A 10 1.69 -24.68 -7.14
CA SER A 10 1.13 -23.58 -6.35
C SER A 10 1.05 -22.32 -7.22
N LEU A 11 -0.12 -22.05 -7.80
CA LEU A 11 -0.43 -20.75 -8.43
C LEU A 11 -0.52 -19.68 -7.32
N ILE A 12 0.58 -18.95 -7.10
CA ILE A 12 0.55 -17.73 -6.30
C ILE A 12 -0.18 -16.68 -7.14
N ILE A 13 -1.38 -16.29 -6.71
CA ILE A 13 -2.08 -15.13 -7.25
C ILE A 13 -1.33 -13.89 -6.74
N SER A 14 -0.17 -13.58 -7.32
CA SER A 14 0.51 -12.32 -7.07
C SER A 14 -0.27 -11.24 -7.82
N SER A 15 -1.04 -10.45 -7.07
CA SER A 15 -1.52 -9.15 -7.53
C SER A 15 -0.38 -8.45 -8.27
N CYS A 16 -0.67 -7.99 -9.49
CA CYS A 16 0.31 -7.39 -10.39
C CYS A 16 0.77 -6.03 -9.83
N ALA A 17 1.59 -6.05 -8.78
CA ALA A 17 2.40 -4.91 -8.41
C ALA A 17 3.49 -4.83 -9.48
N THR A 18 3.39 -3.85 -10.37
CA THR A 18 4.46 -3.56 -11.32
C THR A 18 5.77 -3.47 -10.53
N PRO A 19 6.77 -4.33 -10.81
CA PRO A 19 7.97 -4.42 -9.99
C PRO A 19 8.63 -3.04 -9.94
N GLU A 20 8.98 -2.53 -8.77
CA GLU A 20 9.62 -1.23 -8.66
C GLU A 20 10.92 -1.21 -9.47
N LYS A 21 11.04 -0.27 -10.41
CA LYS A 21 12.22 -0.15 -11.26
C LYS A 21 13.08 0.99 -10.72
N TRP A 22 14.08 0.63 -9.93
CA TRP A 22 15.06 1.56 -9.38
C TRP A 22 16.22 1.71 -10.35
N GLU A 23 16.54 2.96 -10.72
CA GLU A 23 17.67 3.29 -11.60
C GLU A 23 18.63 4.22 -10.85
N ALA A 24 19.94 3.96 -11.01
CA ALA A 24 20.97 4.80 -10.45
C ALA A 24 20.99 6.17 -11.16
N ILE A 25 21.06 7.25 -10.39
CA ILE A 25 21.13 8.63 -10.89
C ILE A 25 22.47 9.32 -10.59
N THR A 26 23.36 8.64 -9.87
CA THR A 26 24.71 9.12 -9.50
C THR A 26 25.77 8.14 -10.02
N ALA A 27 27.03 8.60 -10.09
CA ALA A 27 28.15 7.79 -10.60
C ALA A 27 28.59 6.68 -9.61
N ASP A 28 28.31 6.86 -8.32
CA ASP A 28 28.65 5.93 -7.25
C ASP A 28 27.50 5.89 -6.23
N PRO A 29 26.35 5.25 -6.57
CA PRO A 29 25.23 5.11 -5.67
C PRO A 29 25.54 4.07 -4.59
N THR A 30 24.94 4.22 -3.41
CA THR A 30 24.94 3.15 -2.41
C THR A 30 24.35 1.88 -3.03
N PRO A 31 24.90 0.68 -2.76
CA PRO A 31 24.33 -0.56 -3.30
C PRO A 31 22.83 -0.66 -3.02
N LEU A 32 22.05 -1.01 -4.06
CA LEU A 32 20.59 -0.91 -4.04
C LEU A 32 19.94 -1.55 -2.80
N GLU A 33 20.38 -2.75 -2.44
CA GLU A 33 19.83 -3.46 -1.27
C GLU A 33 20.22 -2.83 0.06
N SER A 34 21.42 -2.25 0.15
CA SER A 34 21.87 -1.50 1.33
C SER A 34 21.04 -0.23 1.49
N ALA A 35 20.88 0.55 0.42
CA ALA A 35 20.03 1.74 0.39
C ALA A 35 18.59 1.40 0.79
N ARG A 36 18.01 0.34 0.19
CA ARG A 36 16.66 -0.12 0.52
C ARG A 36 16.53 -0.48 1.99
N THR A 37 17.46 -1.25 2.53
CA THR A 37 17.43 -1.68 3.94
C THR A 37 17.53 -0.49 4.90
N ILE A 38 18.44 0.45 4.64
CA ILE A 38 18.62 1.65 5.44
C ILE A 38 17.33 2.49 5.40
N CYS A 39 16.86 2.81 4.20
CA CYS A 39 15.68 3.62 4.01
C CYS A 39 14.42 2.99 4.61
N GLN A 40 14.20 1.68 4.44
CA GLN A 40 13.07 0.98 5.06
C GLN A 40 13.13 1.06 6.58
N LYS A 41 14.28 0.74 7.17
CA LYS A 41 14.48 0.77 8.64
C LYS A 41 14.26 2.17 9.22
N GLU A 42 14.77 3.20 8.57
CA GLU A 42 14.52 4.59 9.00
C GLU A 42 13.06 4.97 8.89
N THR A 43 12.40 4.53 7.82
CA THR A 43 10.99 4.83 7.61
C THR A 43 10.11 4.14 8.64
N GLU A 44 10.35 2.87 8.95
CA GLU A 44 9.61 2.14 9.98
C GLU A 44 9.74 2.80 11.36
N LYS A 45 10.93 3.33 11.67
CA LYS A 45 11.16 4.09 12.89
C LYS A 45 10.38 5.40 12.93
N ARG A 46 10.26 6.10 11.80
CA ARG A 46 9.63 7.43 11.72
C ARG A 46 8.11 7.38 11.50
N TYR A 47 7.65 6.41 10.73
CA TYR A 47 6.25 6.21 10.32
C TYR A 47 5.83 4.75 10.56
N PRO A 48 5.77 4.31 11.83
CA PRO A 48 5.30 2.96 12.16
C PRO A 48 3.86 2.76 11.67
N VAL A 49 3.47 1.52 11.46
CA VAL A 49 2.08 1.17 11.08
C VAL A 49 1.11 1.77 12.09
N LYS A 50 0.18 2.61 11.62
CA LYS A 50 -0.81 3.27 12.46
C LYS A 50 -2.20 3.06 11.87
N MET A 51 -2.77 1.92 12.23
CA MET A 51 -4.12 1.53 11.86
C MET A 51 -5.13 2.40 12.59
N ASN A 52 -5.93 3.13 11.83
CA ASN A 52 -7.11 3.82 12.29
C ASN A 52 -8.34 3.11 11.75
N TYR A 53 -9.31 2.90 12.64
CA TYR A 53 -10.62 2.39 12.29
C TYR A 53 -11.56 3.58 12.18
N HIS A 54 -11.86 3.99 10.95
CA HIS A 54 -12.88 5.02 10.74
C HIS A 54 -14.25 4.36 10.85
N PHE A 55 -14.93 4.60 11.97
CA PHE A 55 -16.37 4.41 12.02
C PHE A 55 -16.99 5.47 11.13
N ASN A 56 -17.60 5.06 10.01
CA ASN A 56 -18.51 5.92 9.29
C ASN A 56 -19.81 6.02 10.11
N LEU A 57 -19.74 6.73 11.23
CA LEU A 57 -20.91 7.30 11.89
C LEU A 57 -21.35 8.48 11.03
N HIS A 58 -21.88 8.18 9.84
CA HIS A 58 -22.88 9.07 9.31
C HIS A 58 -23.95 9.13 10.40
N ASN A 59 -24.18 10.30 10.99
CA ASN A 59 -25.39 10.55 11.77
C ASN A 59 -26.56 10.44 10.78
N VAL A 60 -26.95 9.21 10.45
CA VAL A 60 -28.06 8.96 9.55
C VAL A 60 -29.31 9.04 10.40
N SER A 61 -29.96 10.19 10.33
CA SER A 61 -31.37 10.28 10.70
C SER A 61 -32.13 9.23 9.90
N SER A 62 -32.99 8.48 10.57
CA SER A 62 -33.86 7.51 9.92
C SER A 62 -34.68 8.18 8.82
N ILE A 63 -34.83 7.49 7.70
CA ILE A 63 -35.67 7.98 6.60
C ILE A 63 -37.07 7.42 6.82
N ASN A 64 -38.07 8.30 6.76
CA ASN A 64 -39.47 7.90 6.82
C ASN A 64 -40.02 7.78 5.40
N VAL A 65 -40.39 6.57 4.99
CA VAL A 65 -41.03 6.30 3.71
C VAL A 65 -42.42 5.73 3.99
N ASN A 66 -43.47 6.42 3.56
CA ASN A 66 -44.88 6.04 3.78
C ASN A 66 -45.25 5.78 5.25
N GLY A 67 -44.75 6.60 6.18
CA GLY A 67 -45.06 6.47 7.61
C GLY A 67 -44.30 5.34 8.31
N LYS A 68 -43.42 4.62 7.60
CA LYS A 68 -42.56 3.58 8.15
C LYS A 68 -41.13 4.09 8.23
N GLU A 69 -40.59 4.05 9.43
CA GLU A 69 -39.20 4.36 9.71
C GLU A 69 -38.30 3.24 9.21
N ILE A 70 -37.32 3.56 8.37
CA ILE A 70 -36.32 2.61 7.87
C ILE A 70 -35.01 2.84 8.64
N PRO A 71 -34.54 1.86 9.44
CA PRO A 71 -33.26 1.97 10.12
C PRO A 71 -32.13 1.86 9.08
N ILE A 72 -31.18 2.78 9.14
CA ILE A 72 -29.98 2.72 8.31
C ILE A 72 -28.87 2.08 9.13
N ASN A 73 -28.45 0.89 8.73
CA ASN A 73 -27.31 0.22 9.35
C ASN A 73 -26.03 0.99 9.03
N THR A 74 -25.22 1.27 10.05
CA THR A 74 -23.85 1.76 9.90
C THR A 74 -23.07 0.80 9.01
N GLY A 75 -22.48 1.33 7.95
CA GLY A 75 -21.71 0.56 6.97
C GLY A 75 -20.44 -0.08 7.56
N PRO A 76 -19.75 -0.94 6.79
CA PRO A 76 -18.54 -1.62 7.23
C PRO A 76 -17.43 -0.64 7.62
N THR A 77 -16.73 -0.96 8.71
CA THR A 77 -15.52 -0.25 9.14
C THR A 77 -14.32 -0.75 8.33
N TYR A 78 -13.62 0.17 7.66
CA TYR A 78 -12.40 -0.16 6.93
C TYR A 78 -11.17 0.26 7.76
N PRO A 79 -10.22 -0.66 8.02
CA PRO A 79 -8.94 -0.28 8.59
C PRO A 79 -8.16 0.53 7.57
N THR A 80 -7.59 1.66 8.01
CA THR A 80 -6.75 2.52 7.17
C THR A 80 -5.45 2.77 7.91
N ASP A 81 -4.31 2.61 7.24
CA ASP A 81 -3.03 3.01 7.83
C ASP A 81 -2.76 4.48 7.52
N SER A 82 -2.94 5.33 8.53
CA SER A 82 -2.69 6.78 8.40
C SER A 82 -1.26 7.14 7.99
N ASN A 83 -0.31 6.23 8.21
CA ASN A 83 1.08 6.45 7.88
C ASN A 83 1.48 5.82 6.53
N GLU A 84 0.57 5.18 5.80
CA GLU A 84 0.90 4.51 4.54
C GLU A 84 1.53 5.44 3.50
N MET A 85 0.86 6.57 3.21
CA MET A 85 1.36 7.54 2.23
C MET A 85 2.67 8.20 2.70
N PRO A 86 2.78 8.78 3.91
CA PRO A 86 4.04 9.36 4.41
C PRO A 86 5.20 8.36 4.40
N ARG A 87 4.95 7.10 4.74
CA ARG A 87 5.94 6.02 4.70
C ARG A 87 6.44 5.78 3.27
N ARG A 88 5.52 5.63 2.30
CA ARG A 88 5.91 5.46 0.88
C ARG A 88 6.70 6.66 0.36
N GLU A 89 6.28 7.88 0.70
CA GLU A 89 6.98 9.09 0.26
C GLU A 89 8.39 9.19 0.84
N TYR A 90 8.55 8.93 2.14
CA TYR A 90 9.85 8.97 2.79
C TYR A 90 10.82 7.94 2.20
N VAL A 91 10.39 6.70 1.96
CA VAL A 91 11.25 5.70 1.29
C VAL A 91 11.76 6.22 -0.04
N ASN A 92 10.89 6.84 -0.85
CA ASN A 92 11.31 7.38 -2.14
C ASN A 92 12.30 8.53 -2.03
N VAL A 93 12.12 9.42 -1.05
CA VAL A 93 13.05 10.53 -0.81
C VAL A 93 14.40 10.00 -0.33
N CYS A 94 14.40 9.07 0.63
CA CYS A 94 15.62 8.44 1.13
C CYS A 94 16.37 7.72 0.02
N MET A 95 15.68 6.89 -0.78
CA MET A 95 16.31 6.20 -1.92
C MET A 95 16.91 7.18 -2.93
N LYS A 96 16.28 8.33 -3.16
CA LYS A 96 16.81 9.39 -4.02
C LYS A 96 18.10 10.02 -3.47
N LEU A 97 18.20 10.19 -2.15
CA LEU A 97 19.43 10.64 -1.49
C LEU A 97 20.55 9.60 -1.60
N GLU A 98 20.20 8.31 -1.57
CA GLU A 98 21.12 7.19 -1.79
C GLU A 98 21.50 6.98 -3.28
N GLY A 99 21.02 7.84 -4.17
CA GLY A 99 21.35 7.83 -5.60
C GLY A 99 20.44 6.98 -6.47
N TRP A 100 19.22 6.67 -6.02
CA TRP A 100 18.25 5.85 -6.75
C TRP A 100 16.93 6.57 -7.06
N GLU A 101 16.43 6.41 -8.28
CA GLU A 101 15.12 6.92 -8.68
C GLU A 101 14.20 5.78 -9.16
N ASN A 102 12.94 5.78 -8.71
CA ASN A 102 11.95 4.79 -9.14
C ASN A 102 11.25 5.26 -10.42
N LYS A 103 11.54 4.62 -11.56
CA LYS A 103 10.94 4.93 -12.87
C LYS A 103 9.51 4.42 -13.03
N ASN A 104 9.04 3.55 -12.14
CA ASN A 104 7.69 2.99 -12.18
C ASN A 104 6.69 3.75 -11.32
N LYS A 105 7.05 4.95 -10.82
CA LYS A 105 6.03 5.86 -10.26
C LYS A 105 5.08 6.29 -11.36
N VAL A 106 3.95 5.59 -11.44
CA VAL A 106 2.75 6.10 -12.08
C VAL A 106 2.41 7.42 -11.39
N THR A 107 2.72 8.51 -12.07
CA THR A 107 2.53 9.88 -11.63
C THR A 107 1.03 10.17 -11.47
N GLY A 108 0.44 9.85 -10.31
CA GLY A 108 -0.80 10.41 -9.77
C GLY A 108 -2.11 10.23 -10.55
N LEU A 109 -2.09 10.09 -11.88
CA LEU A 109 -3.28 10.20 -12.73
C LEU A 109 -4.14 8.93 -12.71
N LEU A 110 -3.52 7.75 -12.51
CA LEU A 110 -4.24 6.49 -12.37
C LEU A 110 -4.56 6.14 -10.90
N ALA A 111 -3.99 6.86 -9.93
CA ALA A 111 -4.31 6.66 -8.51
C ALA A 111 -5.72 7.20 -8.15
N PHE A 112 -6.23 8.17 -8.92
CA PHE A 112 -7.59 8.70 -8.75
C PHE A 112 -8.70 7.77 -9.28
N LEU A 113 -8.38 6.77 -10.10
CA LEU A 113 -9.39 5.91 -10.73
C LEU A 113 -9.87 4.74 -9.86
N PHE A 114 -9.30 4.56 -8.67
CA PHE A 114 -9.63 3.47 -7.74
C PHE A 114 -10.16 3.95 -6.38
N ASN A 115 -10.67 5.18 -6.30
CA ASN A 115 -11.31 5.74 -5.10
C ASN A 115 -12.83 5.72 -5.25
#